data_AF-J2PDG8-F1
#
_entry.id   AF-J2PDG8-F1
#
_cell.length_a   1.000
_cell.length_b   1.000
_cell.length_c   1.000
_cell.angle_alpha   90.00
_cell.angle_beta   90.00
_cell.angle_gamma   90.00
#
_symmetry.space_group_name_H-M   'P 1'
#
loop_
_entity.id
_entity.type
_entity.pdbx_description
1 polymer ?
#
loop_
_entity_poly.entity_id
_entity_poly.type
_entity_poly.pdbx_seq_one_letter_code
_entity_poly.pdbx_strand_id
1 'polypeptide(L)'
;MKKIACLIATMVAMSPVTASANFIENRASWNELSAQQKEGYAVGVFDALLFVYQNDKDLSAAALGRLDCAGELAITGPDLSKMISDAYVRDTANWQQRPSALLYTETYRTCKIYIDAERVKLGLKVIP
;
A
#
# COMPACT_ATOMS: atom_id res chain seq x y z
N MET A 1 -39.19 -49.08 -13.48
CA MET A 1 -37.81 -48.58 -13.23
C MET A 1 -37.71 -47.11 -13.63
N LYS A 2 -38.17 -46.17 -12.78
CA LYS A 2 -38.12 -44.72 -13.05
C LYS A 2 -38.09 -43.95 -11.72
N LYS A 3 -37.08 -44.16 -10.85
CA LYS A 3 -36.98 -43.41 -9.57
C LYS A 3 -35.53 -43.21 -9.07
N ILE A 4 -34.53 -43.16 -9.95
CA ILE A 4 -33.13 -42.96 -9.53
C ILE A 4 -32.45 -41.97 -10.48
N ALA A 5 -32.91 -40.72 -10.50
CA ALA A 5 -32.26 -39.67 -11.31
C ALA A 5 -32.29 -38.28 -10.65
N CYS A 6 -32.71 -38.18 -9.38
CA CYS A 6 -32.97 -36.89 -8.73
C CYS A 6 -32.20 -36.69 -7.41
N LEU A 7 -31.08 -37.40 -7.21
CA LEU A 7 -30.32 -37.33 -5.95
C LEU A 7 -28.88 -36.79 -6.09
N ILE A 8 -28.43 -36.42 -7.29
CA ILE A 8 -27.05 -35.96 -7.51
C ILE A 8 -26.94 -34.41 -7.61
N ALA A 9 -28.07 -33.69 -7.73
CA ALA A 9 -28.07 -32.24 -7.92
C ALA A 9 -27.85 -31.41 -6.65
N THR A 10 -27.88 -32.00 -5.45
CA THR A 10 -27.80 -31.27 -4.17
C THR A 10 -26.42 -31.24 -3.52
N MET A 11 -25.42 -32.00 -4.01
CA MET A 11 -24.08 -32.04 -3.39
C MET A 11 -23.11 -30.95 -3.87
N VAL A 12 -23.44 -30.18 -4.91
CA VAL A 12 -22.55 -29.11 -5.43
C VAL A 12 -22.73 -27.78 -4.67
N ALA A 13 -23.77 -27.64 -3.85
CA ALA A 13 -24.07 -26.37 -3.16
C ALA A 13 -23.33 -26.19 -1.81
N MET A 14 -22.50 -27.16 -1.39
CA MET A 14 -21.74 -27.09 -0.13
C MET A 14 -20.24 -26.97 -0.35
N SER A 15 -19.79 -26.46 -1.50
CA SER A 15 -18.41 -25.99 -1.60
C SER A 15 -18.23 -24.87 -0.58
N PRO A 16 -17.35 -25.01 0.43
CA PRO A 16 -17.02 -23.87 1.27
C PRO A 16 -16.52 -22.78 0.32
N VAL A 17 -17.24 -21.66 0.27
CA VAL A 17 -16.66 -20.43 -0.26
C VAL A 17 -15.42 -20.25 0.60
N THR A 18 -14.25 -20.51 0.02
CA THR A 18 -13.01 -20.16 0.66
C THR A 18 -13.13 -18.66 0.89
N ALA A 19 -13.40 -18.27 2.14
CA ALA A 19 -13.23 -16.92 2.58
C ALA A 19 -11.73 -16.68 2.41
N SER A 20 -11.35 -16.29 1.20
CA SER A 20 -10.08 -15.65 0.93
C SER A 20 -10.02 -14.55 1.97
N ALA A 21 -9.02 -14.60 2.85
CA ALA A 21 -8.66 -13.46 3.66
C ALA A 21 -8.31 -12.36 2.66
N ASN A 22 -9.31 -11.60 2.22
CA ASN A 22 -9.16 -10.59 1.20
C ASN A 22 -8.42 -9.45 1.88
N PHE A 23 -7.10 -9.49 1.78
CA PHE A 23 -6.25 -8.36 2.13
C PHE A 23 -6.63 -7.15 1.27
N ILE A 24 -6.15 -5.96 1.67
CA ILE A 24 -6.45 -4.73 0.94
C ILE A 24 -5.54 -4.68 -0.30
N GLU A 25 -6.04 -5.25 -1.39
CA GLU A 25 -5.25 -5.52 -2.60
C GLU A 25 -5.37 -4.45 -3.69
N ASN A 26 -6.43 -3.64 -3.73
CA ASN A 26 -6.70 -2.74 -4.85
C ASN A 26 -7.66 -1.60 -4.49
N ARG A 27 -8.08 -0.81 -5.50
CA ARG A 27 -9.01 0.31 -5.33
C ARG A 27 -10.36 -0.11 -4.75
N ALA A 28 -10.89 -1.26 -5.15
CA ALA A 28 -12.21 -1.71 -4.73
C ALA A 28 -12.20 -2.01 -3.23
N SER A 29 -11.26 -2.86 -2.77
CA SER A 29 -11.12 -3.16 -1.34
C SER A 29 -10.67 -1.95 -0.53
N TRP A 30 -9.88 -1.03 -1.10
CA TRP A 30 -9.59 0.25 -0.44
C TRP A 30 -10.84 1.08 -0.18
N ASN A 31 -11.77 1.14 -1.15
CA ASN A 31 -12.97 1.97 -1.03
C ASN A 31 -14.00 1.41 -0.03
N GLU A 32 -13.93 0.12 0.30
CA GLU A 32 -14.78 -0.51 1.32
C GLU A 32 -14.36 -0.14 2.75
N LEU A 33 -13.15 0.36 2.94
CA LEU A 33 -12.63 0.75 4.25
C LEU A 33 -13.25 2.06 4.74
N SER A 34 -13.52 2.13 6.04
CA SER A 34 -13.79 3.38 6.74
C SER A 34 -12.58 4.32 6.68
N ALA A 35 -12.80 5.62 6.92
CA ALA A 35 -11.70 6.60 6.96
C ALA A 35 -10.61 6.19 7.97
N GLN A 36 -11.02 5.78 9.18
CA GLN A 36 -10.09 5.34 10.22
C GLN A 36 -9.30 4.08 9.83
N GLN A 37 -9.93 3.13 9.12
CA GLN A 37 -9.23 1.94 8.62
C GLN A 37 -8.20 2.30 7.55
N LYS A 38 -8.52 3.24 6.65
CA LYS A 38 -7.59 3.75 5.63
C LYS A 38 -6.39 4.43 6.26
N GLU A 39 -6.63 5.30 7.24
CA GLU A 39 -5.57 5.99 7.99
C GLU A 39 -4.67 4.99 8.72
N GLY A 40 -5.25 4.06 9.49
CA GLY A 40 -4.48 3.05 10.21
C GLY A 40 -3.64 2.16 9.29
N TYR A 41 -4.19 1.76 8.15
CA TYR A 41 -3.44 1.04 7.13
C TYR A 41 -2.28 1.88 6.57
N ALA A 42 -2.55 3.13 6.19
CA ALA A 42 -1.55 4.00 5.59
C ALA A 42 -0.40 4.32 6.56
N VAL A 43 -0.70 4.56 7.84
CA VAL A 43 0.31 4.73 8.89
C VAL A 43 1.13 3.45 9.06
N GLY A 44 0.49 2.28 9.17
CA GLY A 44 1.22 1.01 9.32
C GLY A 44 2.13 0.69 8.14
N VAL A 45 1.70 1.00 6.91
CA VAL A 45 2.57 0.90 5.73
C VAL A 45 3.70 1.91 5.79
N PHE A 46 3.41 3.17 6.14
CA PHE A 46 4.41 4.21 6.22
C PHE A 46 5.50 3.84 7.23
N ASP A 47 5.14 3.39 8.43
CA ASP A 47 6.08 2.90 9.45
C ASP A 47 6.98 1.78 8.91
N ALA A 48 6.42 0.84 8.14
CA ALA A 48 7.20 -0.21 7.50
C ALA A 48 8.21 0.34 6.46
N LEU A 49 7.91 1.45 5.80
CA LEU A 49 8.81 2.12 4.86
C LEU A 49 9.94 2.91 5.54
N LEU A 50 9.87 3.12 6.86
CA LEU A 50 10.89 3.79 7.65
C LEU A 50 11.95 2.83 8.21
N PHE A 51 11.86 1.54 7.87
CA PHE A 51 12.84 0.57 8.32
C PHE A 51 14.22 0.82 7.69
N VAL A 52 15.25 0.94 8.54
CA VAL A 52 16.64 1.19 8.14
C VAL A 52 17.40 -0.13 8.08
N TYR A 53 18.07 -0.39 6.96
CA TYR A 53 18.79 -1.64 6.71
C TYR A 53 20.30 -1.42 6.76
N GLN A 54 21.00 -2.12 7.65
CA GLN A 54 22.45 -1.92 7.85
C GLN A 54 23.29 -2.20 6.59
N ASN A 55 22.80 -3.06 5.69
CA ASN A 55 23.51 -3.49 4.48
C ASN A 55 22.94 -2.88 3.19
N ASP A 56 21.94 -2.00 3.28
CA ASP A 56 21.33 -1.36 2.12
C ASP A 56 21.22 0.16 2.35
N LYS A 57 22.19 0.88 1.78
CA LYS A 57 22.25 2.35 1.87
C LYS A 57 21.14 3.02 1.08
N ASP A 58 20.69 2.43 -0.03
CA ASP A 58 19.65 3.03 -0.86
C ASP A 58 18.30 2.99 -0.12
N LEU A 59 17.96 1.85 0.49
CA LEU A 59 16.76 1.74 1.33
C LEU A 59 16.86 2.61 2.58
N SER A 60 18.03 2.66 3.22
CA SER A 60 18.26 3.51 4.39
C SER A 60 18.10 5.00 4.07
N ALA A 61 18.65 5.46 2.93
CA ALA A 61 18.45 6.84 2.48
C ALA A 61 16.97 7.17 2.25
N ALA A 62 16.23 6.23 1.65
CA ALA A 62 14.81 6.41 1.42
C ALA A 62 14.00 6.44 2.71
N ALA A 63 14.33 5.59 3.70
CA ALA A 63 13.69 5.59 5.01
C ALA A 63 13.94 6.90 5.77
N LEU A 64 15.20 7.31 5.89
CA LEU A 64 15.58 8.56 6.57
C LEU A 64 14.98 9.79 5.88
N GLY A 65 15.05 9.84 4.54
CA GLY A 65 14.48 10.97 3.79
C GLY A 65 12.97 11.07 3.91
N ARG A 66 12.25 9.94 4.01
CA ARG A 66 10.80 9.94 4.30
C ARG A 66 10.50 10.43 5.71
N LEU A 67 11.31 10.04 6.69
CA LEU A 67 11.16 10.48 8.07
C LEU A 67 11.34 12.00 8.18
N ASP A 68 12.42 12.54 7.61
CA ASP A 68 12.70 13.99 7.61
C ASP A 68 11.58 14.76 6.89
N CYS A 69 11.20 14.30 5.70
CA CYS A 69 10.10 14.87 4.92
C CYS A 69 8.78 14.91 5.70
N ALA A 70 8.43 13.84 6.39
CA ALA A 70 7.19 13.77 7.17
C ALA A 70 7.22 14.73 8.36
N GLY A 71 8.37 14.89 9.02
CA GLY A 71 8.56 15.88 10.08
C GLY A 71 8.40 17.31 9.57
N GLU A 72 9.12 17.66 8.50
CA GLU A 72 9.13 19.03 7.94
C GLU A 72 7.79 19.45 7.33
N LEU A 73 7.09 18.52 6.65
CA LEU A 73 5.78 18.78 6.05
C LEU A 73 4.61 18.51 7.00
N ALA A 74 4.88 18.10 8.24
CA ALA A 74 3.88 17.69 9.23
C ALA A 74 2.87 16.68 8.66
N ILE A 75 3.36 15.66 7.94
CA ILE A 75 2.52 14.63 7.30
C ILE A 75 1.80 13.83 8.38
N THR A 76 0.48 13.74 8.26
CA THR A 76 -0.38 13.00 9.19
C THR A 76 -0.95 11.71 8.57
N GLY A 77 -1.56 10.85 9.39
CA GLY A 77 -2.29 9.66 8.91
C GLY A 77 -3.35 9.96 7.84
N PRO A 78 -4.20 10.99 8.02
CA PRO A 78 -5.10 11.47 6.98
C PRO A 78 -4.39 11.79 5.65
N ASP A 79 -3.25 12.50 5.68
CA ASP A 79 -2.51 12.85 4.46
C ASP A 79 -2.00 11.61 3.72
N LEU A 80 -1.45 10.64 4.46
CA LEU A 80 -0.97 9.37 3.88
C LEU A 80 -2.11 8.59 3.20
N SER A 81 -3.26 8.48 3.85
CA SER A 81 -4.42 7.80 3.27
C SER A 81 -5.00 8.56 2.07
N LYS A 82 -4.89 9.90 2.09
CA LYS A 82 -5.28 10.76 0.98
C LYS A 82 -4.36 10.55 -0.23
N MET A 83 -3.04 10.43 -0.04
CA MET A 83 -2.10 10.15 -1.14
C MET A 83 -2.50 8.90 -1.94
N ILE A 84 -2.85 7.81 -1.24
CA ILE A 84 -3.34 6.57 -1.87
C ILE A 84 -4.63 6.83 -2.66
N SER A 85 -5.59 7.49 -2.02
CA SER A 85 -6.91 7.76 -2.62
C SER A 85 -6.79 8.64 -3.86
N ASP A 86 -5.97 9.70 -3.79
CA ASP A 86 -5.67 10.59 -4.90
C ASP A 86 -4.97 9.85 -6.04
N ALA A 87 -4.05 8.92 -5.74
CA ALA A 87 -3.38 8.11 -6.76
C ALA A 87 -4.36 7.23 -7.54
N TYR A 88 -5.36 6.63 -6.88
CA TYR A 88 -6.43 5.88 -7.54
C TYR A 88 -7.38 6.75 -8.38
N VAL A 89 -7.59 8.01 -7.97
CA VAL A 89 -8.43 8.97 -8.71
C VAL A 89 -7.70 9.50 -9.94
N ARG A 90 -6.42 9.78 -9.80
CA ARG A 90 -5.59 10.44 -10.83
C ARG A 90 -5.36 9.58 -12.06
N ASP A 91 -5.22 8.26 -11.90
CA ASP A 91 -4.92 7.35 -13.02
C ASP A 91 -5.65 6.01 -12.85
N THR A 92 -6.40 5.62 -13.88
CA THR A 92 -7.09 4.33 -13.92
C THR A 92 -6.14 3.13 -13.96
N ALA A 93 -4.89 3.32 -14.43
CA ALA A 93 -3.87 2.28 -14.38
C ALA A 93 -3.53 1.86 -12.94
N ASN A 94 -3.78 2.74 -11.97
CA ASN A 94 -3.57 2.44 -10.56
C ASN A 94 -4.67 1.56 -9.95
N TRP A 95 -5.81 1.34 -10.62
CA TRP A 95 -6.96 0.69 -9.97
C TRP A 95 -6.69 -0.72 -9.46
N GLN A 96 -5.76 -1.44 -10.10
CA GLN A 96 -5.34 -2.79 -9.71
C GLN A 96 -4.07 -2.81 -8.85
N GLN A 97 -3.47 -1.65 -8.57
CA GLN A 97 -2.26 -1.57 -7.75
C GLN A 97 -2.61 -1.73 -6.27
N ARG A 98 -1.69 -2.31 -5.51
CA ARG A 98 -1.82 -2.39 -4.05
C ARG A 98 -1.71 -0.99 -3.44
N PRO A 99 -2.54 -0.64 -2.43
CA PRO A 99 -2.43 0.64 -1.73
C PRO A 99 -1.02 0.90 -1.17
N SER A 100 -0.33 -0.14 -0.69
CA SER A 100 1.04 -0.01 -0.18
C SER A 100 2.05 0.39 -1.24
N ALA A 101 1.93 -0.15 -2.46
CA ALA A 101 2.76 0.23 -3.59
C ALA A 101 2.49 1.69 -4.01
N LEU A 102 1.23 2.10 -4.03
CA LEU A 102 0.87 3.50 -4.29
C LEU A 102 1.46 4.43 -3.23
N LEU A 103 1.35 4.09 -1.94
CA LEU A 103 1.93 4.92 -0.88
C LEU A 103 3.45 5.00 -0.98
N TYR A 104 4.12 3.89 -1.30
CA TYR A 104 5.56 3.89 -1.57
C TYR A 104 5.93 4.88 -2.68
N THR A 105 5.22 4.84 -3.81
CA THR A 105 5.48 5.73 -4.95
C THR A 105 5.16 7.19 -4.64
N GLU A 106 4.02 7.47 -4.02
CA GLU A 106 3.61 8.84 -3.72
C GLU A 106 4.51 9.49 -2.66
N THR A 107 4.89 8.75 -1.62
CA THR A 107 5.86 9.25 -0.61
C THR A 107 7.24 9.43 -1.22
N TYR A 108 7.68 8.53 -2.11
CA TYR A 108 8.94 8.69 -2.81
C TYR A 108 8.97 9.95 -3.69
N ARG A 109 7.89 10.21 -4.43
CA ARG A 109 7.76 11.43 -5.25
C ARG A 109 7.74 12.69 -4.39
N THR A 110 6.91 12.68 -3.34
CA THR A 110 6.71 13.84 -2.45
C THR A 110 7.99 14.18 -1.68
N CYS A 111 8.70 13.16 -1.20
CA CYS A 111 9.87 13.31 -0.34
C CYS A 111 11.20 13.26 -1.11
N LYS A 112 11.16 13.32 -2.46
CA LYS A 112 12.33 13.11 -3.31
C LYS A 112 13.54 13.96 -2.91
N ILE A 113 13.34 15.24 -2.61
CA ILE A 113 14.42 16.16 -2.24
C ILE A 113 15.10 15.72 -0.93
N TYR A 114 14.32 15.27 0.05
CA TYR A 114 14.83 14.76 1.33
C TYR A 114 15.56 13.43 1.15
N ILE A 115 14.99 12.52 0.34
CA ILE A 115 15.63 11.24 -0.01
C ILE A 115 16.96 11.49 -0.71
N ASP A 116 17.01 12.37 -1.71
CA ASP A 116 18.23 12.69 -2.43
C ASP A 116 19.29 13.34 -1.52
N ALA A 117 18.89 14.13 -0.53
CA ALA A 117 19.81 14.66 0.48
C ALA A 117 20.44 13.54 1.34
N GLU A 118 19.64 12.59 1.82
CA GLU A 118 20.13 11.43 2.57
C GLU A 118 21.01 10.51 1.72
N ARG A 119 20.68 10.34 0.44
CA ARG A 119 21.51 9.60 -0.51
C ARG A 119 22.92 10.19 -0.57
N VAL A 120 23.03 11.51 -0.71
CA VAL A 120 24.32 12.22 -0.75
C VAL A 120 25.10 12.04 0.57
N LYS A 121 24.44 12.16 1.73
CA LYS A 121 25.06 11.95 3.05
C LYS A 121 25.67 10.54 3.18
N LEU A 122 25.04 9.54 2.58
CA LEU A 122 25.50 8.14 2.58
C LEU A 122 26.52 7.80 1.47
N GLY A 123 26.89 8.79 0.65
CA GLY A 123 27.84 8.65 -0.46
C GLY A 123 27.23 8.08 -1.75
N LEU A 124 25.90 8.13 -1.89
CA LEU A 124 25.16 7.69 -3.06
C LEU A 124 24.90 8.87 -4.02
N LYS A 125 24.70 8.56 -5.30
CA LYS A 125 24.26 9.54 -6.30
C LYS A 125 22.75 9.78 -6.18
N VAL A 126 22.30 10.99 -6.48
CA VAL A 126 20.88 11.32 -6.63
C VAL A 126 20.27 10.51 -7.77
N ILE A 127 18.97 10.19 -7.65
CA ILE A 127 18.24 9.51 -8.71
C ILE A 127 17.65 10.60 -9.63
N PRO A 128 17.85 10.57 -10.94
CA PRO A 128 17.29 11.57 -11.85
C PRO A 128 15.76 11.59 -11.84
#